data_AF-A0A0F9H1L8-F1
#
_entry.id   AF-A0A0F9H1L8-F1
#
_cell.length_a   1.000
_cell.length_b   1.000
_cell.length_c   1.000
_cell.angle_alpha   90.00
_cell.angle_beta   90.00
_cell.angle_gamma   90.00
#
_symmetry.space_group_name_H-M   'P 1'
#
loop_
_entity.id
_entity.type
_entity.pdbx_description
1 polymer ?
#
loop_
_entity_poly.entity_id
_entity_poly.type
_entity_poly.pdbx_seq_one_letter_code
_entity_poly.pdbx_strand_id
1 'polypeptide(L)'
;MKIIYSPRRSGKTTEIIKRCAEQGGVILVPTRMMADMLIMMAADMGLEIPMPITAFDVKNDRHMARNIEKLHIDNAELVLQAICRVPISTLSLTETKICASCGEITEFVNYKDSGKDRSECVKCGEAVAV
;
A
#
# COMPACT_ATOMS: atom_id res chain seq x y z
N MET A 1 4.06 0.69 -6.70
CA MET A 1 3.33 0.80 -5.41
C MET A 1 4.35 0.95 -4.28
N LYS A 2 4.12 1.81 -3.28
CA LYS A 2 4.99 1.86 -2.08
C LYS A 2 4.49 0.84 -1.05
N ILE A 3 5.38 -0.04 -0.59
CA ILE A 3 5.10 -0.97 0.52
C ILE A 3 5.67 -0.36 1.81
N ILE A 4 4.85 -0.28 2.85
CA ILE A 4 5.28 0.18 4.18
C ILE A 4 5.15 -1.00 5.14
N TYR A 5 6.29 -1.56 5.56
CA TYR A 5 6.35 -2.67 6.50
C TYR A 5 7.27 -2.34 7.68
N SER A 6 6.73 -2.42 8.89
CA SER A 6 7.45 -2.16 10.14
C SER A 6 6.63 -2.62 11.36
N PRO A 7 7.24 -2.76 12.56
CA PRO A 7 6.53 -3.17 13.78
C PRO A 7 5.35 -2.28 14.16
N ARG A 8 4.52 -2.69 15.14
CA ARG A 8 3.41 -1.85 15.62
C ARG A 8 3.93 -0.55 16.22
N ARG A 9 3.11 0.52 16.11
CA ARG A 9 3.40 1.88 16.61
C ARG A 9 4.64 2.54 15.99
N SER A 10 5.03 2.12 14.79
CA SER A 10 6.12 2.72 14.01
C SER A 10 5.70 3.92 13.14
N GLY A 11 4.44 4.37 13.23
CA GLY A 11 3.94 5.50 12.43
C GLY A 11 3.40 5.15 11.03
N LYS A 12 3.13 3.87 10.71
CA LYS A 12 2.59 3.47 9.40
C LYS A 12 1.30 4.20 9.03
N THR A 13 0.33 4.22 9.95
CA THR A 13 -0.96 4.91 9.76
C THR A 13 -0.75 6.41 9.55
N THR A 14 0.14 7.03 10.32
CA THR A 14 0.53 8.44 10.14
C THR A 14 1.10 8.71 8.74
N GLU A 15 1.99 7.85 8.25
CA GLU A 15 2.56 7.95 6.89
C GLU A 15 1.48 7.78 5.81
N ILE A 16 0.53 6.85 6.00
CA ILE A 16 -0.60 6.66 5.08
C ILE A 16 -1.50 7.90 5.04
N ILE A 17 -1.85 8.47 6.19
CA ILE A 17 -2.66 9.70 6.26
C ILE A 17 -1.95 10.84 5.51
N LYS A 18 -0.66 11.07 5.77
CA LYS A 18 0.14 12.09 5.08
C LYS A 18 0.13 11.91 3.56
N ARG A 19 0.34 10.67 3.10
CA ARG A 19 0.32 10.34 1.68
C ARG A 19 -1.04 10.55 1.05
N CYS A 20 -2.12 10.20 1.74
CA CYS A 20 -3.47 10.42 1.25
C CYS A 20 -3.78 11.92 1.11
N ALA A 21 -3.41 12.72 2.11
CA ALA A 21 -3.59 14.16 2.08
C ALA A 21 -2.76 14.82 0.96
N GLU A 22 -1.52 14.38 0.75
CA GLU A 22 -0.62 14.94 -0.27
C GLU A 22 -0.98 14.50 -1.70
N GLN A 23 -1.31 13.23 -1.89
CA GLN A 23 -1.38 12.60 -3.21
C GLN A 23 -2.81 12.37 -3.69
N GLY A 24 -3.79 12.65 -2.84
CA GLY A 24 -5.20 12.31 -3.03
C GLY A 24 -5.46 10.80 -2.93
N GLY A 25 -6.68 10.42 -3.29
CA GLY A 25 -7.19 9.05 -3.19
C GLY A 25 -7.99 8.81 -1.91
N VAL A 26 -8.26 7.54 -1.62
CA VAL A 26 -9.01 7.11 -0.45
C VAL A 26 -8.23 6.06 0.31
N ILE A 27 -8.41 6.00 1.63
CA ILE A 27 -7.81 4.97 2.48
C ILE A 27 -8.82 3.83 2.66
N LEU A 28 -8.38 2.59 2.43
CA LEU A 28 -9.10 1.37 2.78
C LEU A 28 -8.62 0.86 4.13
N VAL A 29 -9.57 0.59 5.03
CA VAL A 29 -9.31 0.12 6.40
C VAL A 29 -10.14 -1.12 6.75
N PRO A 30 -9.75 -1.89 7.77
CA PRO A 30 -10.48 -3.11 8.14
C PRO A 30 -11.90 -2.86 8.67
N THR A 31 -12.10 -1.81 9.46
CA THR A 31 -13.37 -1.58 10.19
C THR A 31 -13.78 -0.12 10.18
N ARG A 32 -15.08 0.14 10.45
CA ARG A 32 -15.59 1.51 10.58
C ARG A 32 -14.94 2.29 11.72
N MET A 33 -14.70 1.64 12.85
CA MET A 33 -14.01 2.26 13.99
C MET A 33 -12.61 2.76 13.60
N MET A 34 -11.88 2.01 12.77
CA MET A 34 -10.59 2.47 12.23
C MET A 34 -10.76 3.64 11.25
N ALA A 35 -11.80 3.64 10.43
CA ALA A 35 -12.08 4.77 9.53
C ALA A 35 -12.28 6.07 10.31
N ASP A 36 -13.12 6.03 11.35
CA ASP A 36 -13.39 7.18 12.22
C ASP A 36 -12.12 7.62 12.97
N MET A 37 -11.30 6.66 13.44
CA MET A 37 -10.01 6.95 14.05
C MET A 37 -9.06 7.69 13.11
N LEU A 38 -8.96 7.28 11.84
CA LEU A 38 -8.09 7.94 10.87
C LEU A 38 -8.52 9.38 10.58
N ILE A 39 -9.84 9.66 10.54
CA ILE A 39 -10.35 11.03 10.41
C ILE A 39 -9.93 11.89 11.59
N MET A 40 -10.06 11.38 12.83
CA MET A 40 -9.62 12.12 14.02
C MET A 40 -8.11 12.36 13.99
N MET A 41 -7.31 11.34 13.66
CA MET A 41 -5.86 11.47 13.55
C MET A 41 -5.44 12.49 12.48
N ALA A 42 -6.12 12.52 11.33
CA ALA A 42 -5.84 13.50 10.29
C ALA A 42 -6.14 14.92 10.78
N ALA A 43 -7.29 15.13 11.43
CA ALA A 43 -7.65 16.41 12.02
C ALA A 43 -6.65 16.88 13.09
N ASP A 44 -6.22 15.99 13.99
CA ASP A 44 -5.20 16.28 15.00
C ASP A 44 -3.85 16.69 14.38
N MET A 45 -3.57 16.21 13.16
CA MET A 45 -2.38 16.55 12.38
C MET A 45 -2.55 17.81 11.52
N GLY A 46 -3.74 18.42 11.50
CA GLY A 46 -4.07 19.54 10.61
C GLY A 46 -4.16 19.15 9.13
N LEU A 47 -4.50 17.89 8.85
CA LEU A 47 -4.65 17.35 7.49
C LEU A 47 -6.10 17.02 7.19
N GLU A 48 -6.48 17.15 5.93
CA GLU A 48 -7.78 16.71 5.41
C GLU A 48 -7.60 15.47 4.53
N ILE A 49 -8.43 14.45 4.76
CA ILE A 49 -8.50 13.24 3.94
C ILE A 49 -9.98 12.87 3.71
N PRO A 50 -10.32 12.21 2.58
CA PRO A 50 -11.66 11.68 2.39
C PRO A 50 -12.01 10.61 3.42
N MET A 51 -13.32 10.40 3.66
CA MET A 51 -13.80 9.32 4.52
C MET A 51 -13.23 7.97 4.08
N PRO A 52 -12.50 7.24 4.94
CA PRO A 52 -11.97 5.94 4.57
C PRO A 52 -13.08 4.93 4.25
N ILE A 53 -12.81 4.09 3.26
CA ILE A 53 -13.65 2.95 2.89
C ILE A 53 -13.27 1.77 3.79
N THR A 54 -14.23 0.95 4.18
CA THR A 54 -13.99 -0.23 5.01
C THR A 54 -13.96 -1.52 4.19
N ALA A 55 -13.33 -2.57 4.73
CA ALA A 55 -13.40 -3.92 4.15
C ALA A 55 -14.85 -4.41 3.99
N PHE A 56 -15.76 -4.00 4.88
CA PHE A 56 -17.18 -4.30 4.77
C PHE A 56 -17.81 -3.62 3.55
N ASP A 57 -17.46 -2.36 3.29
CA ASP A 57 -17.97 -1.60 2.14
C ASP A 57 -17.57 -2.23 0.82
N VAL A 58 -16.32 -2.72 0.74
CA VAL A 58 -15.79 -3.47 -0.42
C VAL A 58 -16.52 -4.80 -0.57
N LYS A 59 -16.67 -5.57 0.51
CA LYS A 59 -17.29 -6.90 0.49
C LYS A 59 -18.75 -6.88 0.03
N ASN A 60 -19.47 -5.80 0.32
CA ASN A 60 -20.89 -5.66 -0.01
C ASN A 60 -21.14 -4.83 -1.27
N ASP A 61 -20.10 -4.49 -2.03
CA ASP A 61 -20.15 -3.66 -3.24
C ASP A 61 -20.90 -2.33 -3.04
N ARG A 62 -20.85 -1.77 -1.83
CA ARG A 62 -21.62 -0.56 -1.48
C ARG A 62 -20.86 0.72 -1.81
N HIS A 63 -19.54 0.67 -1.94
CA HIS A 63 -18.70 1.88 -2.10
C HIS A 63 -17.43 1.70 -2.93
N MET A 64 -17.28 0.65 -3.76
CA MET A 64 -16.31 0.71 -4.86
C MET A 64 -16.90 1.63 -5.95
N ALA A 65 -16.96 2.91 -5.60
CA ALA A 65 -17.47 3.97 -6.42
C ALA A 65 -16.58 4.08 -7.66
N ARG A 66 -17.26 4.09 -8.81
CA ARG A 66 -16.69 4.55 -10.08
C ARG A 66 -15.90 5.85 -9.80
N ASN A 67 -14.66 5.94 -10.27
CA ASN A 67 -13.74 7.10 -10.18
C ASN A 67 -12.75 7.16 -8.98
N ILE A 68 -12.44 6.05 -8.29
CA ILE A 68 -11.28 6.04 -7.37
C ILE A 68 -9.99 5.81 -8.18
N GLU A 69 -9.17 6.85 -8.33
CA GLU A 69 -7.89 6.78 -9.07
C GLU A 69 -6.72 6.24 -8.23
N LYS A 70 -6.77 6.46 -6.91
CA LYS A 70 -5.71 6.05 -5.96
C LYS A 70 -6.31 5.46 -4.69
N LEU A 71 -5.74 4.34 -4.26
CA LEU A 71 -6.13 3.63 -3.06
C LEU A 71 -4.91 3.43 -2.15
N HIS A 72 -5.02 3.88 -0.91
CA HIS A 72 -4.07 3.58 0.16
C HIS A 72 -4.69 2.51 1.06
N ILE A 73 -3.91 1.54 1.56
CA ILE A 73 -4.46 0.46 2.40
C ILE A 73 -3.73 0.44 3.73
N ASP A 74 -4.43 0.72 4.83
CA ASP A 74 -3.87 0.64 6.19
C ASP A 74 -4.21 -0.71 6.84
N ASN A 75 -3.23 -1.29 7.54
CA ASN A 75 -3.28 -2.66 8.07
C ASN A 75 -3.79 -3.67 7.01
N ALA A 76 -3.13 -3.71 5.85
CA ALA A 76 -3.53 -4.51 4.70
C ALA A 76 -3.78 -5.99 5.03
N GLU A 77 -3.02 -6.57 5.95
CA GLU A 77 -3.22 -7.92 6.44
C GLU A 77 -4.60 -8.11 7.10
N LEU A 78 -5.07 -7.13 7.86
CA LEU A 78 -6.39 -7.15 8.51
C LEU A 78 -7.51 -6.85 7.52
N VAL A 79 -7.27 -5.97 6.55
CA VAL A 79 -8.22 -5.71 5.45
C VAL A 79 -8.47 -6.99 4.68
N LEU A 80 -7.40 -7.67 4.24
CA LEU A 80 -7.50 -8.93 3.50
C LEU A 80 -8.20 -9.99 4.35
N GLN A 81 -7.85 -10.12 5.64
CA GLN A 81 -8.50 -11.07 6.53
C GLN A 81 -10.00 -10.80 6.71
N ALA A 82 -10.43 -9.54 6.71
CA ALA A 82 -11.85 -9.17 6.82
C ALA A 82 -12.66 -9.48 5.54
N ILE A 83 -12.00 -9.47 4.38
CA ILE A 83 -12.61 -9.79 3.08
C ILE A 83 -12.66 -11.31 2.88
N CYS A 84 -11.58 -12.03 3.19
CA CYS A 84 -11.48 -13.47 3.02
C CYS A 84 -12.38 -14.23 4.01
N ARG A 85 -13.04 -15.30 3.54
CA ARG A 85 -13.90 -16.18 4.37
C ARG A 85 -13.12 -17.24 5.15
N VAL A 86 -11.81 -17.32 4.92
CA VAL A 86 -10.90 -18.28 5.52
C VAL A 86 -9.72 -17.55 6.15
N PRO A 87 -9.05 -18.14 7.16
CA PRO A 87 -7.82 -17.59 7.71
C PRO A 87 -6.73 -17.47 6.64
N ILE A 88 -6.07 -16.32 6.59
CA ILE A 88 -4.90 -16.12 5.73
C ILE A 88 -3.67 -16.64 6.46
N SER A 89 -3.04 -17.66 5.89
CA SER A 89 -1.83 -18.27 6.47
C SER A 89 -0.53 -17.63 5.98
N THR A 90 -0.52 -17.02 4.78
CA THR A 90 0.69 -16.46 4.16
C THR A 90 0.32 -15.38 3.15
N LEU A 91 1.11 -14.30 3.10
CA LEU A 91 1.04 -13.25 2.07
C LEU A 91 2.45 -13.05 1.49
N SER A 92 2.56 -12.97 0.17
CA SER A 92 3.76 -12.52 -0.53
C SER A 92 3.48 -11.16 -1.18
N LEU A 93 4.49 -10.29 -1.17
CA LEU A 93 4.43 -8.97 -1.81
C LEU A 93 5.68 -8.78 -2.64
N THR A 94 5.52 -8.29 -3.86
CA THR A 94 6.63 -7.90 -4.73
C THR A 94 6.78 -6.39 -4.71
N GLU A 95 7.99 -5.91 -4.44
CA GLU A 95 8.31 -4.49 -4.57
C GLU A 95 8.58 -4.15 -6.04
N THR A 96 7.84 -3.18 -6.58
CA THR A 96 8.05 -2.62 -7.93
C THR A 96 8.79 -1.29 -7.83
N LYS A 97 9.78 -1.04 -8.69
CA LYS A 97 10.47 0.26 -8.76
C LYS A 97 10.38 0.82 -10.19
N ILE A 98 10.62 2.11 -10.35
CA ILE A 98 10.77 2.72 -11.67
C ILE A 98 12.19 2.45 -12.15
N CYS A 99 12.34 1.86 -13.34
CA CYS A 99 13.65 1.68 -13.95
C CYS A 99 14.23 3.03 -14.35
N ALA A 100 15.44 3.34 -13.86
CA ALA A 100 16.13 4.57 -14.20
C ALA A 100 16.53 4.67 -15.68
N SER A 101 16.67 3.53 -16.38
CA SER A 101 17.04 3.48 -17.80
C SER A 101 15.85 3.68 -18.72
N CYS A 102 14.79 2.86 -18.58
CA CYS A 102 13.65 2.91 -19.49
C CYS A 102 12.42 3.63 -18.94
N GLY A 103 12.43 4.10 -17.69
CA GLY A 103 11.31 4.82 -17.06
C GLY A 103 10.10 3.95 -16.67
N GLU A 104 10.16 2.65 -16.94
CA GLU A 104 9.05 1.73 -16.69
C GLU A 104 8.94 1.32 -15.22
N ILE A 105 7.71 1.19 -14.72
CA ILE A 105 7.44 0.54 -13.43
C ILE A 105 7.58 -0.96 -13.64
N THR A 106 8.57 -1.57 -12.98
CA THR A 106 8.93 -2.97 -13.19
C THR A 106 9.39 -3.62 -11.90
N GLU A 107 9.30 -4.95 -11.86
CA GLU A 107 10.02 -5.76 -10.87
C GLU A 107 11.52 -5.76 -11.19
N PHE A 108 12.32 -6.18 -10.22
CA PHE A 108 13.75 -6.38 -10.40
C PHE A 108 14.12 -7.80 -10.01
N VAL A 109 14.83 -8.50 -10.89
CA VAL A 109 15.33 -9.85 -10.62
C VAL A 109 16.67 -9.71 -9.92
N ASN A 110 16.77 -10.28 -8.71
CA ASN A 110 18.01 -10.31 -7.96
C ASN A 110 18.79 -11.58 -8.31
N TYR A 111 20.01 -11.41 -8.83
CA TYR A 111 20.94 -12.51 -9.07
C TYR A 111 21.99 -12.53 -7.97
N LYS A 112 22.27 -13.73 -7.46
CA LYS A 112 23.36 -13.99 -6.52
C LYS A 112 24.48 -14.71 -7.25
N ASP A 113 25.37 -13.95 -7.88
CA ASP A 113 26.58 -14.49 -8.50
C ASP A 113 27.80 -14.11 -7.65
N SER A 114 28.50 -15.13 -7.15
CA SER A 114 29.91 -15.04 -6.69
C SER A 114 30.28 -13.75 -5.92
N GLY A 115 29.42 -13.32 -4.99
CA GLY A 115 29.69 -12.22 -4.06
C GLY A 115 29.25 -10.82 -4.51
N LYS A 116 28.50 -10.69 -5.62
CA LYS A 116 27.86 -9.42 -6.02
C LYS A 116 26.35 -9.62 -6.18
N ASP A 117 25.59 -8.93 -5.35
CA ASP A 117 24.14 -8.79 -5.57
C ASP A 117 23.93 -7.78 -6.70
N ARG A 118 23.29 -8.22 -7.79
CA ARG A 118 22.83 -7.33 -8.87
C ARG A 118 21.33 -7.49 -9.06
N SER A 119 20.66 -6.37 -9.28
CA SER A 119 19.25 -6.31 -9.65
C SER A 119 19.11 -5.93 -11.12
N GLU A 120 18.32 -6.64 -11.91
CA GLU A 120 18.08 -6.30 -13.32
C GLU A 120 16.61 -5.98 -13.57
N CYS A 121 16.36 -4.96 -14.40
CA CYS A 121 15.03 -4.59 -14.87
C CYS A 121 14.44 -5.71 -15.73
N VAL A 122 13.27 -6.27 -15.35
CA VAL A 122 12.66 -7.36 -16.15
C VAL A 122 12.17 -6.91 -17.53
N LYS A 123 12.06 -5.59 -17.78
CA LYS A 123 11.62 -5.04 -19.06
C LYS A 123 12.77 -4.81 -20.05
N CYS A 124 13.87 -4.21 -19.61
CA CYS A 124 14.98 -3.85 -20.50
C CYS A 124 16.30 -4.58 -20.21
N GLY A 125 16.37 -5.40 -19.16
CA GLY A 125 17.58 -6.15 -18.79
C GLY A 125 18.70 -5.30 -18.16
N GLU A 126 18.48 -4.01 -17.97
CA GLU A 126 19.50 -3.10 -17.43
C GLU A 126 19.74 -3.36 -15.94
N ALA A 127 21.03 -3.41 -15.58
CA ALA A 127 21.48 -3.61 -14.23
C ALA A 127 21.29 -2.34 -13.40
N VAL A 128 20.76 -2.50 -12.20
CA VAL A 128 20.65 -1.47 -11.17
C VAL A 128 21.62 -1.82 -10.06
N ALA A 129 22.56 -0.92 -9.78
CA ALA A 129 23.42 -1.02 -8.61
C ALA A 129 22.54 -1.00 -7.35
N VAL A 130 22.69 -2.02 -6.50
CA VAL A 130 21.97 -2.16 -5.22
C VAL A 130 22.52 -1.17 -4.21
#